data_AF-A0A970UU00-F1
#
_entry.id   AF-A0A970UU00-F1
#
_cell.length_a   1.000
_cell.length_b   1.000
_cell.length_c   1.000
_cell.angle_alpha   90.00
_cell.angle_beta   90.00
_cell.angle_gamma   90.00
#
_symmetry.space_group_name_H-M   'P 1'
#
loop_
_entity.id
_entity.type
_entity.pdbx_description
1 polymer ?
#
loop_
_entity_poly.entity_id
_entity_poly.type
_entity_poly.pdbx_seq_one_letter_code
_entity_poly.pdbx_strand_id
1 'polypeptide(L)' 'IVQHRKMLFSVGTIDYNLHQPQTINLIPPDKLLKEWEKDYTELSENMIYGDKLSWDKLLGRIKELTDRINKLKFTIELE' A
#
# COMPACT_ATOMS: atom_id res chain seq x y z
N ILE A 1 -16.39 -6.92 2.04
CA ILE A 1 -15.92 -5.89 3.00
C ILE A 1 -16.13 -4.47 2.48
N VAL A 2 -15.65 -4.10 1.28
CA VAL A 2 -15.82 -2.72 0.74
C VAL A 2 -17.30 -2.33 0.59
N GLN A 3 -18.12 -3.16 -0.06
CA GLN A 3 -19.57 -2.92 -0.17
C GLN A 3 -20.27 -2.85 1.20
N HIS A 4 -19.94 -3.75 2.12
CA HIS A 4 -20.47 -3.75 3.48
C HIS A 4 -20.12 -2.46 4.24
N ARG A 5 -18.88 -1.96 4.11
CA ARG A 5 -18.47 -0.66 4.69
C ARG A 5 -19.19 0.50 4.01
N LYS A 6 -19.35 0.49 2.69
CA LYS A 6 -20.12 1.50 1.95
C LYS A 6 -21.58 1.56 2.42
N MET A 7 -22.22 0.42 2.66
CA MET A 7 -23.65 0.40 3.05
C MET A 7 -23.91 0.71 4.52
N LEU A 8 -23.06 0.22 5.45
CA LEU A 8 -23.35 0.27 6.88
C LEU A 8 -22.49 1.25 7.67
N PHE A 9 -21.32 1.61 7.15
CA PHE A 9 -20.34 2.49 7.80
C PHE A 9 -19.75 3.48 6.80
N SER A 10 -20.60 4.07 5.97
CA SER A 10 -20.15 5.04 4.97
C SER A 10 -19.55 6.26 5.66
N VAL A 11 -18.31 6.58 5.33
CA VAL A 11 -17.68 7.84 5.75
C VAL A 11 -17.79 8.80 4.58
N GLY A 12 -18.45 9.93 4.76
CA GLY A 12 -18.78 10.86 3.66
C GLY A 12 -17.59 11.46 2.91
N THR A 13 -16.39 11.39 3.49
CA THR A 13 -15.13 11.88 2.88
C THR A 13 -14.35 10.80 2.13
N ILE A 14 -14.82 9.54 2.13
CA ILE A 14 -14.11 8.41 1.55
C ILE A 14 -14.76 8.01 0.23
N ASP A 15 -13.99 8.04 -0.85
CA ASP A 15 -14.41 7.50 -2.14
C ASP A 15 -14.14 5.99 -2.20
N TYR A 16 -15.19 5.20 -2.03
CA TYR A 16 -15.08 3.75 -2.04
C TYR A 16 -14.78 3.17 -3.44
N ASN A 17 -14.98 3.94 -4.51
CA ASN A 17 -14.61 3.53 -5.87
C ASN A 17 -13.08 3.46 -6.05
N LEU A 18 -12.31 4.14 -5.19
CA LEU A 18 -10.85 4.07 -5.18
C LEU A 18 -10.31 2.87 -4.38
N HIS A 19 -11.17 2.02 -3.83
CA HIS A 19 -10.77 0.76 -3.18
C HIS A 19 -10.75 -0.42 -4.15
N GLN A 20 -10.41 -0.16 -5.42
CA GLN A 20 -10.22 -1.20 -6.40
C GLN A 20 -8.74 -1.60 -6.43
N PRO A 21 -8.42 -2.86 -6.81
CA PRO A 21 -7.04 -3.28 -6.94
C PRO A 21 -6.22 -2.35 -7.83
N GLN A 22 -6.80 -1.80 -8.90
CA GLN A 22 -6.08 -0.96 -9.87
C GLN A 22 -5.69 0.42 -9.33
N THR A 23 -6.32 0.89 -8.25
CA THR A 23 -6.09 2.21 -7.65
C THR A 23 -5.27 2.16 -6.37
N ILE A 24 -4.86 0.96 -5.94
CA ILE A 24 -4.01 0.80 -4.75
C ILE A 24 -2.59 1.23 -5.10
N ASN A 25 -2.04 2.14 -4.30
CA ASN A 25 -0.62 2.47 -4.32
C ASN A 25 -0.05 2.28 -2.91
N LEU A 26 0.88 1.34 -2.77
CA LEU A 26 1.56 1.06 -1.51
C LEU A 26 2.78 1.96 -1.30
N ILE A 27 3.21 2.68 -2.34
CA ILE A 27 4.38 3.56 -2.29
C ILE A 27 3.92 4.93 -1.76
N PRO A 28 4.58 5.46 -0.70
CA PRO A 28 4.24 6.77 -0.17
C PRO A 28 4.53 7.89 -1.19
N PRO A 29 3.90 9.07 -1.05
CA PRO A 29 4.25 10.24 -1.85
C PRO A 29 5.73 10.61 -1.70
N ASP A 30 6.34 11.16 -2.76
CA ASP A 30 7.77 11.49 -2.81
C ASP A 30 8.26 12.35 -1.63
N LYS A 31 7.38 13.22 -1.12
CA LYS A 31 7.65 14.09 0.03
C LYS A 31 7.96 13.32 1.32
N LEU A 32 7.40 12.12 1.48
CA LEU A 32 7.55 11.27 2.66
C LEU A 32 8.56 10.14 2.46
N LEU A 33 9.08 9.98 1.24
CA LEU A 33 9.93 8.84 0.88
C LEU A 33 11.22 8.79 1.72
N LYS A 34 11.79 9.97 2.03
CA LYS A 34 12.99 10.10 2.87
C LYS A 34 12.72 9.76 4.34
N GLU A 35 11.57 10.18 4.87
CA GLU A 35 11.19 9.87 6.25
C GLU A 35 10.95 8.36 6.39
N TRP A 36 10.32 7.74 5.40
CA TRP A 36 10.10 6.29 5.39
C TRP A 36 11.40 5.49 5.27
N GLU A 37 12.37 5.96 4.49
CA GLU A 37 13.71 5.36 4.40
C GLU A 37 14.41 5.38 5.76
N LYS A 38 14.32 6.52 6.46
CA LYS A 38 14.89 6.70 7.80
C LYS A 38 14.22 5.77 8.81
N ASP A 39 12.88 5.74 8.83
CA ASP A 39 12.10 4.86 9.70
C ASP A 39 12.44 3.38 9.43
N TYR A 40 12.55 3.00 8.15
CA TYR A 40 12.96 1.65 7.77
C TYR A 40 14.37 1.33 8.26
N THR A 41 15.30 2.27 8.14
CA THR A 41 16.70 2.08 8.59
C THR A 41 16.73 1.82 10.09
N GLU A 42 16.05 2.64 10.89
CA GLU A 42 15.96 2.50 12.34
C GLU A 42 15.31 1.17 12.75
N LEU A 43 14.20 0.79 12.11
CA LEU A 43 13.55 -0.50 12.33
C LEU A 43 14.46 -1.66 11.93
N SER A 44 15.17 -1.52 10.81
CA SER A 44 16.06 -2.55 10.32
C SER A 44 17.19 -2.79 11.32
N GLU A 45 17.78 -1.75 11.90
CA GLU A 45 18.88 -1.84 12.85
C GLU A 45 18.44 -2.46 14.18
N ASN A 46 17.27 -2.05 14.69
CA ASN A 46 16.86 -2.35 16.06
C ASN A 46 15.90 -3.54 16.19
N MET A 47 15.08 -3.83 15.17
CA MET A 47 13.95 -4.76 15.29
C MET A 47 13.92 -5.87 14.25
N ILE A 48 14.62 -5.72 13.12
CA ILE A 48 14.69 -6.74 12.07
C ILE A 48 15.98 -7.55 12.26
N TYR A 49 15.84 -8.85 12.50
CA TYR A 49 16.96 -9.77 12.61
C TYR A 49 17.09 -10.62 11.33
N GLY A 50 18.33 -10.95 10.93
CA GLY A 50 18.63 -11.75 9.73
C GLY A 50 19.02 -10.91 8.51
N ASP A 51 18.83 -11.49 7.32
CA ASP A 51 19.16 -10.82 6.05
C ASP A 51 18.21 -9.66 5.77
N LYS A 52 18.75 -8.45 5.89
CA LYS A 52 18.04 -7.20 5.60
C LYS A 52 18.16 -6.88 4.11
N LEU A 53 17.03 -6.53 3.51
CA LEU A 53 17.02 -5.95 2.17
C LEU A 53 17.52 -4.50 2.26
N SER A 54 18.23 -4.02 1.25
CA SER A 54 18.46 -2.59 1.12
C SER A 54 17.14 -1.88 0.82
N TRP A 55 17.04 -0.62 1.21
CA TRP A 55 15.86 0.21 0.97
C TRP A 55 15.41 0.18 -0.50
N ASP A 56 16.34 0.35 -1.45
CA ASP A 56 16.04 0.27 -2.89
C ASP A 56 15.44 -1.08 -3.31
N LYS A 57 15.96 -2.20 -2.76
CA LYS A 57 15.45 -3.53 -3.05
C LYS A 57 14.06 -3.74 -2.46
N LEU A 58 13.82 -3.22 -1.26
CA LEU A 58 12.51 -3.24 -0.62
C LEU A 58 11.49 -2.45 -1.44
N LEU A 59 11.82 -1.22 -1.83
CA LEU A 59 11.00 -0.38 -2.71
C LEU A 59 10.69 -1.08 -4.03
N GLY A 60 11.71 -1.70 -4.64
CA GLY A 60 11.53 -2.49 -5.86
C GLY A 60 10.52 -3.63 -5.69
N ARG A 61 10.61 -4.38 -4.58
CA ARG A 61 9.66 -5.46 -4.25
C ARG A 61 8.25 -4.93 -3.99
N ILE A 62 8.11 -3.81 -3.29
CA ILE A 62 6.82 -3.16 -3.03
C ILE A 62 6.19 -2.71 -4.35
N LYS A 63 7.00 -2.15 -5.27
CA LYS A 63 6.53 -1.77 -6.60
C LYS A 63 6.06 -2.97 -7.42
N GLU A 64 6.84 -4.05 -7.45
CA GLU A 64 6.43 -5.31 -8.11
C GLU A 64 5.13 -5.86 -7.52
N LEU A 65 4.99 -5.84 -6.20
CA LEU A 65 3.78 -6.27 -5.52
C LEU A 65 2.58 -5.40 -5.89
N THR A 66 2.77 -4.07 -5.91
CA THR A 66 1.74 -3.11 -6.33
C THR A 66 1.32 -3.37 -7.77
N ASP A 67 2.26 -3.58 -8.69
CA ASP A 67 1.96 -3.91 -10.08
C ASP A 67 1.19 -5.23 -10.22
N ARG A 68 1.52 -6.24 -9.40
CA ARG A 68 0.80 -7.52 -9.38
C ARG A 68 -0.63 -7.35 -8.88
N ILE A 69 -0.84 -6.52 -7.86
CA ILE A 69 -2.18 -6.19 -7.33
C ILE A 69 -2.97 -5.42 -8.38
N ASN A 70 -2.37 -4.41 -9.00
CA ASN A 70 -3.02 -3.57 -10.00
C ASN A 70 -3.42 -4.37 -11.26
N LYS A 71 -2.72 -5.47 -11.56
CA LYS A 71 -3.05 -6.39 -12.66
C LYS A 71 -4.17 -7.38 -12.34
N LEU A 72 -4.65 -7.44 -11.09
CA LEU A 72 -5.78 -8.28 -10.77
C LEU A 72 -7.01 -7.77 -11.54
N LYS A 73 -7.64 -8.66 -12.30
CA LYS A 73 -8.90 -8.37 -13.02
C LYS A 73 -10.12 -8.31 -12.08
N PHE A 74 -9.88 -8.33 -10.78
CA PHE A 74 -10.91 -8.26 -9.77
C PHE A 74 -11.47 -6.83 -9.73
N THR A 75 -12.79 -6.70 -9.85
CA THR A 75 -13.50 -5.43 -9.76
C THR A 75 -14.60 -5.59 -8.73
N ILE A 76 -14.67 -4.67 -7.78
CA ILE A 76 -15.73 -4.61 -6.79
C ILE A 76 -16.85 -3.76 -7.39
N GLU A 77 -17.94 -4.39 -7.80
CA GLU A 77 -19.12 -3.65 -8.23
C GLU A 77 -19.80 -3.05 -7.00
N LEU A 78 -19.87 -1.73 -6.95
CA LEU A 78 -20.50 -0.97 -5.87
C LEU A 78 -21.85 -0.46 -6.38
N GLU A 79 -22.87 -1.32 -6.37
CA GLU A 79 -24.27 -0.89 -6.53
C GLU A 79 -24.63 0.27 -5.56
#